data_AF-A0A4Y2FRM2-F1
#
_entry.id   AF-A0A4Y2FRM2-F1
#
_cell.length_a   1.000
_cell.length_b   1.000
_cell.length_c   1.000
_cell.angle_alpha   90.00
_cell.angle_beta   90.00
_cell.angle_gamma   90.00
#
_symmetry.space_group_name_H-M   'P 1'
#
loop_
_entity.id
_entity.type
_entity.pdbx_description
1 polymer ?
#
loop_
_entity_poly.entity_id
_entity_poly.type
_entity_poly.pdbx_seq_one_letter_code
_entity_poly.pdbx_strand_id
1 'polypeptide(L)'
;NRKSSLVTGSHAIFLGKGKKKAPAAVVGLQFQHSKFAERFFDTTSKCMQECRFRCRDEELDCFLLDNNGFIIVSEKHDHTGKFFGEIDYTLFDSMIETGIYKKVHAFDYQAICLEIDPTYGFSPYLLTPLHQIRNVLNWIWSKLAL
;
A
#
# COMPACT_ATOMS: atom_id res chain seq x y z
N ASN A 1 13.26 6.54 -11.41
CA ASN A 1 14.67 6.40 -11.02
C ASN A 1 14.73 6.22 -9.49
N ARG A 2 14.45 5.02 -8.96
CA ARG A 2 14.26 4.76 -7.50
C ARG A 2 15.56 4.60 -6.70
N LYS A 3 16.73 4.87 -7.31
CA LYS A 3 18.03 4.88 -6.60
C LYS A 3 18.14 5.95 -5.51
N SER A 4 17.21 6.91 -5.46
CA SER A 4 17.16 7.98 -4.46
C SER A 4 16.16 7.75 -3.32
N SER A 5 15.57 6.55 -3.22
CA SER A 5 14.63 6.25 -2.14
C SER A 5 15.32 6.38 -0.77
N LEU A 6 14.60 6.93 0.21
CA LEU A 6 15.09 7.15 1.57
C LEU A 6 14.32 6.26 2.55
N VAL A 7 15.02 5.77 3.57
CA VAL A 7 14.41 5.11 4.73
C VAL A 7 14.56 6.03 5.91
N THR A 8 13.48 6.31 6.63
CA THR A 8 13.50 7.17 7.82
C THR A 8 13.37 6.32 9.07
N GLY A 9 14.39 6.32 9.92
CA GLY A 9 14.28 5.82 11.29
C GLY A 9 13.85 6.98 12.19
N SER A 10 12.86 6.76 13.06
CA SER A 10 12.41 7.79 14.01
C SER A 10 12.35 7.25 15.43
N HIS A 11 12.55 8.14 16.41
CA HIS A 11 12.49 7.79 17.82
C HIS A 11 11.86 8.93 18.63
N ALA A 12 10.89 8.59 19.48
CA ALA A 12 10.24 9.56 20.36
C ALA A 12 11.07 9.86 21.60
N ILE A 13 11.23 11.15 21.91
CA ILE A 13 11.89 11.63 23.12
C ILE A 13 10.83 11.91 24.18
N PHE A 14 10.97 11.22 25.32
CA PHE A 14 10.10 11.39 26.47
C PHE A 14 10.82 12.11 27.61
N LEU A 15 10.23 13.20 28.11
CA LEU A 15 10.74 13.96 29.25
C LEU A 15 9.94 13.67 30.52
N GLY A 16 10.62 13.69 31.66
CA GLY A 16 10.00 13.53 32.98
C GLY A 16 10.80 12.63 33.92
N LYS A 17 10.23 12.28 35.08
CA LYS A 17 10.90 11.55 36.17
C LYS A 17 10.14 10.28 36.55
N GLY A 18 10.85 9.17 36.63
CA GLY A 18 10.27 7.87 36.98
C GLY A 18 9.16 7.46 36.02
N LYS A 19 7.97 7.17 36.56
CA LYS A 19 6.77 6.77 35.79
C LYS A 19 6.03 7.94 35.13
N LYS A 20 6.36 9.19 35.46
CA LYS A 20 5.73 10.38 34.87
C LYS A 20 6.57 10.88 33.71
N LYS A 21 6.38 10.30 32.53
CA LYS A 21 7.03 10.70 31.29
C LYS A 21 5.99 11.18 30.28
N ALA A 22 6.28 12.27 29.57
CA ALA A 22 5.45 12.81 28.51
C ALA A 22 6.27 12.91 27.21
N PRO A 23 5.67 12.64 26.03
CA PRO A 23 6.35 12.84 24.76
C PRO A 23 6.63 14.34 24.57
N ALA A 24 7.87 14.69 24.26
CA ALA A 24 8.29 16.07 24.10
C ALA A 24 8.74 16.40 22.67
N ALA A 25 9.34 15.43 21.98
CA ALA A 25 9.80 15.57 20.61
C ALA A 25 9.93 14.21 19.93
N VAL A 26 10.13 14.21 18.61
CA VAL A 26 10.53 13.03 17.83
C VAL A 26 11.78 13.41 17.06
N VAL A 27 12.81 12.58 17.13
CA VAL A 27 14.00 12.70 16.27
C VAL A 27 13.90 11.71 15.13
N GLY A 28 14.38 12.10 13.96
CA GLY A 28 14.40 11.26 12.77
C GLY A 28 15.75 11.32 12.08
N LEU A 29 16.16 10.21 11.48
CA LEU A 29 17.35 10.12 10.64
C LEU A 29 16.99 9.43 9.33
N GLN A 30 17.47 9.99 8.23
CA GLN A 30 17.22 9.47 6.89
C GLN A 30 18.47 8.79 6.35
N PHE A 31 18.28 7.58 5.85
CA PHE A 31 19.29 6.77 5.20
C PHE A 31 18.97 6.65 3.72
N GLN A 32 20.00 6.62 2.87
CA GLN A 32 19.80 6.18 1.50
C GLN A 32 19.45 4.69 1.50
N HIS A 33 18.30 4.35 0.91
CA HIS A 33 17.79 2.97 0.87
C HIS A 33 18.81 2.02 0.22
N SER A 34 19.46 2.45 -0.86
CA SER A 34 20.47 1.67 -1.57
C SER A 34 21.63 1.24 -0.66
N LYS A 35 22.16 2.18 0.12
CA LYS A 35 23.25 1.92 1.09
C LYS A 35 22.79 1.09 2.28
N PHE A 36 21.56 1.30 2.72
CA PHE A 36 20.97 0.50 3.78
C PHE A 36 20.77 -0.96 3.34
N ALA A 37 20.21 -1.19 2.14
CA ALA A 37 20.01 -2.51 1.57
C ALA A 37 21.33 -3.23 1.27
N GLU A 38 22.30 -2.52 0.68
CA GLU A 38 23.67 -3.04 0.45
C GLU A 38 24.27 -3.53 1.78
N ARG A 39 24.17 -2.72 2.84
CA ARG A 39 24.68 -3.07 4.16
C ARG A 39 23.92 -4.25 4.79
N PHE A 40 22.61 -4.30 4.62
CA PHE A 40 21.79 -5.43 5.09
C PHE A 40 22.29 -6.73 4.48
N PHE A 41 22.35 -6.81 3.15
CA PHE A 41 22.79 -8.02 2.46
C PHE A 41 24.24 -8.38 2.80
N ASP A 42 25.15 -7.40 2.83
CA ASP A 42 26.55 -7.65 3.21
C ASP A 42 26.71 -8.23 4.62
N THR A 43 25.82 -7.88 5.54
CA THR A 43 25.84 -8.43 6.89
C THR A 43 25.14 -9.78 6.95
N THR A 44 23.97 -9.95 6.33
CA THR A 44 23.20 -11.20 6.36
C THR A 44 23.82 -12.32 5.52
N SER A 45 24.68 -11.98 4.55
CA SER A 45 25.50 -12.96 3.83
C SER A 45 26.70 -13.46 4.63
N LYS A 46 27.11 -12.76 5.70
CA LYS A 46 28.26 -13.15 6.52
C LYS A 46 27.83 -14.11 7.62
N CYS A 47 28.45 -15.29 7.65
CA CYS A 47 28.32 -16.22 8.75
C CYS A 47 29.31 -15.91 9.87
N MET A 48 28.82 -15.83 11.11
CA MET A 48 29.68 -15.77 12.31
C MET A 48 29.94 -17.17 12.92
N GLN A 49 29.17 -18.20 12.54
CA GLN A 49 29.33 -19.62 12.91
C GLN A 49 28.94 -20.51 11.71
N GLU A 50 28.86 -21.84 11.87
CA GLU A 50 28.29 -22.72 10.83
C GLU A 50 26.81 -22.34 10.57
N CYS A 51 26.53 -21.63 9.47
CA CYS A 51 25.16 -21.35 9.05
C CYS A 51 24.77 -22.24 7.88
N ARG A 52 23.55 -22.77 7.98
CA ARG A 52 22.89 -23.54 6.94
C ARG A 52 22.36 -22.66 5.80
N PHE A 53 22.08 -21.40 6.08
CA PHE A 53 21.40 -20.47 5.17
C PHE A 53 22.06 -19.10 5.20
N ARG A 54 22.30 -18.49 4.04
CA ARG A 54 22.81 -17.12 3.90
C ARG A 54 21.95 -16.35 2.91
N CYS A 55 21.74 -15.07 3.16
CA CYS A 55 21.16 -14.21 2.13
C CYS A 55 22.16 -14.05 0.98
N ARG A 56 21.67 -13.99 -0.27
CA ARG A 56 22.40 -14.15 -1.55
C ARG A 56 22.69 -15.59 -2.00
N ASP A 57 22.31 -16.61 -1.22
CA ASP A 57 22.29 -17.98 -1.74
C ASP A 57 21.13 -18.09 -2.75
N GLU A 58 21.35 -18.72 -3.92
CA GLU A 58 20.33 -18.82 -4.99
C GLU A 58 19.05 -19.56 -4.55
N GLU A 59 19.12 -20.30 -3.45
CA GLU A 59 18.01 -21.09 -2.90
C GLU A 59 17.05 -20.28 -2.00
N LEU A 60 17.38 -19.03 -1.66
CA LEU A 60 16.66 -18.24 -0.65
C LEU A 60 16.35 -16.82 -1.10
N ASP A 61 15.09 -16.41 -0.96
CA ASP A 61 14.68 -15.01 -1.08
C ASP A 61 14.69 -14.32 0.30
N CYS A 62 15.58 -13.34 0.49
CA CYS A 62 15.68 -12.60 1.75
C CYS A 62 14.88 -11.29 1.76
N PHE A 63 14.14 -11.06 2.86
CA PHE A 63 13.34 -9.86 3.10
C PHE A 63 13.62 -9.26 4.47
N LEU A 64 13.58 -7.93 4.56
CA LEU A 64 13.48 -7.20 5.82
C LEU A 64 12.08 -6.59 5.93
N LEU A 65 11.33 -7.01 6.94
CA LEU A 65 9.97 -6.54 7.20
C LEU A 65 9.95 -5.60 8.41
N ASP A 66 9.07 -4.60 8.37
CA ASP A 66 8.73 -3.82 9.57
C ASP A 66 7.69 -4.56 10.44
N ASN A 67 7.36 -3.98 11.60
CA ASN A 67 6.39 -4.55 12.53
C ASN A 67 4.94 -4.55 12.01
N ASN A 68 4.69 -3.94 10.85
CA ASN A 68 3.40 -3.90 10.18
C ASN A 68 3.35 -4.83 8.96
N GLY A 69 4.44 -5.55 8.65
CA GLY A 69 4.52 -6.48 7.53
C GLY A 69 4.83 -5.83 6.18
N PHE A 70 5.32 -4.58 6.16
CA PHE A 70 5.79 -3.94 4.93
C PHE A 70 7.27 -4.26 4.67
N ILE A 71 7.60 -4.43 3.39
CA ILE A 71 8.94 -4.77 2.94
C ILE A 71 9.81 -3.52 2.92
N ILE A 72 10.83 -3.47 3.78
CA ILE A 72 11.83 -2.40 3.81
C ILE A 72 13.00 -2.73 2.89
N VAL A 73 13.46 -3.99 2.85
CA VAL A 73 14.55 -4.46 1.98
C VAL A 73 14.14 -5.78 1.33
N SER A 74 14.43 -5.92 0.03
CA SER A 74 14.26 -7.14 -0.75
C SER A 74 15.29 -7.14 -1.88
N GLU A 75 15.62 -8.32 -2.40
CA GLU A 75 16.50 -8.48 -3.57
C GLU A 75 15.88 -7.87 -4.83
N LYS A 76 14.56 -8.02 -4.98
CA LYS A 76 13.78 -7.38 -6.04
C LYS A 76 13.30 -6.01 -5.56
N HIS A 77 13.84 -4.97 -6.18
CA HIS A 77 13.53 -3.59 -5.77
C HIS A 77 12.04 -3.23 -5.89
N ASP A 78 11.29 -3.89 -6.78
CA ASP A 78 9.84 -3.69 -6.95
C ASP A 78 8.98 -4.20 -5.80
N HIS A 79 9.56 -4.96 -4.86
CA HIS A 79 8.89 -5.40 -3.64
C HIS A 79 9.00 -4.35 -2.53
N THR A 80 9.99 -3.45 -2.57
CA THR A 80 10.21 -2.46 -1.51
C THR A 80 9.00 -1.54 -1.37
N GLY A 81 8.51 -1.38 -0.14
CA GLY A 81 7.35 -0.54 0.21
C GLY A 81 5.99 -1.22 0.03
N LYS A 82 5.94 -2.45 -0.51
CA LYS A 82 4.70 -3.23 -0.59
C LYS A 82 4.45 -4.00 0.69
N PHE A 83 3.19 -4.32 0.94
CA PHE A 83 2.81 -5.24 1.99
C PHE A 83 3.25 -6.66 1.62
N PHE A 84 3.87 -7.39 2.55
CA PHE A 84 4.44 -8.71 2.25
C PHE A 84 3.37 -9.72 1.81
N GLY A 85 2.15 -9.63 2.33
CA GLY A 85 1.04 -10.48 1.90
C GLY A 85 0.59 -10.27 0.44
N GLU A 86 0.99 -9.17 -0.22
CA GLU A 86 0.80 -9.00 -1.67
C GLU A 86 1.85 -9.76 -2.49
N ILE A 87 3.00 -10.07 -1.89
CA ILE A 87 4.10 -10.81 -2.52
C ILE A 87 3.91 -12.30 -2.29
N ASP A 88 3.70 -12.71 -1.04
CA ASP A 88 3.44 -14.10 -0.66
C ASP A 88 2.42 -14.14 0.50
N TYR A 89 1.15 -14.27 0.14
CA TYR A 89 0.06 -14.41 1.10
C TYR A 89 0.21 -15.66 1.96
N THR A 90 0.53 -16.80 1.37
CA THR A 90 0.58 -18.10 2.07
C THR A 90 1.62 -18.10 3.17
N LEU A 91 2.81 -17.57 2.88
CA LEU A 91 3.86 -17.43 3.86
C LEU A 91 3.49 -16.41 4.95
N PHE A 92 2.90 -15.28 4.58
CA PHE A 92 2.48 -14.28 5.57
C PHE A 92 1.35 -14.79 6.48
N ASP A 93 0.40 -15.55 5.94
CA ASP A 93 -0.69 -16.17 6.71
C ASP A 93 -0.12 -17.18 7.72
N SER A 94 0.87 -17.99 7.30
CA SER A 94 1.59 -18.88 8.22
C SER A 94 2.33 -18.12 9.34
N MET A 95 2.89 -16.94 9.05
CA MET A 95 3.46 -16.07 10.10
C MET A 95 2.42 -15.55 11.09
N ILE A 96 1.16 -15.38 10.67
CA ILE A 96 0.04 -15.02 11.55
C ILE A 96 -0.36 -16.24 12.39
N GLU A 97 -0.51 -17.41 11.78
CA GLU A 97 -0.86 -18.66 12.47
C GLU A 97 0.18 -19.07 13.53
N THR A 98 1.47 -18.87 13.23
CA THR A 98 2.58 -19.14 14.15
C THR A 98 2.78 -18.06 15.21
N GLY A 99 2.02 -16.96 15.15
CA GLY A 99 2.03 -15.90 16.16
C GLY A 99 3.16 -14.88 16.02
N ILE A 100 3.85 -14.82 14.88
CA ILE A 100 4.85 -13.77 14.58
C ILE A 100 4.14 -12.43 14.37
N TYR A 101 3.01 -12.44 13.64
CA TYR A 101 2.15 -11.28 13.44
C TYR A 101 0.76 -11.50 14.02
N LYS A 102 0.09 -10.41 14.37
CA LYS A 102 -1.32 -10.41 14.79
C LYS A 102 -2.16 -9.62 13.80
N LYS A 103 -3.15 -10.28 13.20
CA LYS A 103 -4.14 -9.62 12.34
C LYS A 103 -5.08 -8.77 13.19
N VAL A 104 -5.21 -7.49 12.85
CA VAL A 104 -6.14 -6.55 13.49
C VAL A 104 -7.05 -5.97 12.40
N HIS A 105 -8.36 -6.13 12.58
CA HIS A 105 -9.35 -5.53 11.69
C HIS A 105 -9.70 -4.13 12.18
N ALA A 106 -9.56 -3.14 11.30
CA ALA A 106 -9.95 -1.75 11.52
C ALA A 106 -11.00 -1.35 10.47
N PHE A 107 -12.02 -0.61 10.90
CA PHE A 107 -13.08 -0.10 10.03
C PHE A 107 -13.01 1.43 10.01
N ASP A 108 -12.85 2.01 8.82
CA ASP A 108 -12.97 3.45 8.61
C ASP A 108 -14.35 3.76 8.02
N TYR A 109 -15.24 4.25 8.88
CA TYR A 109 -16.61 4.64 8.50
C TYR A 109 -16.67 5.94 7.70
N GLN A 110 -15.55 6.65 7.56
CA GLN A 110 -15.45 7.93 6.86
C GLN A 110 -14.69 7.81 5.54
N ALA A 111 -14.29 6.59 5.13
CA ALA A 111 -13.63 6.35 3.86
C ALA A 111 -14.57 6.59 2.66
N ILE A 112 -13.99 7.07 1.56
CA ILE A 112 -14.68 7.24 0.28
C ILE A 112 -14.21 6.12 -0.65
N CYS A 113 -15.15 5.37 -1.24
CA CYS A 113 -14.86 4.39 -2.28
C CYS A 113 -15.27 4.94 -3.64
N LEU A 114 -14.47 4.67 -4.67
CA LEU A 114 -14.90 4.91 -6.04
C LEU A 114 -15.91 3.83 -6.43
N GLU A 115 -17.16 4.22 -6.64
CA GLU A 115 -18.11 3.36 -7.31
C GLU A 115 -17.74 3.32 -8.79
N ILE A 116 -17.26 2.17 -9.26
CA ILE A 116 -17.13 1.92 -10.70
C ILE A 116 -18.55 1.68 -11.18
N ASP A 117 -19.23 2.76 -11.56
CA ASP A 117 -20.52 2.66 -12.23
C ASP A 117 -20.26 1.93 -13.56
N PRO A 118 -20.75 0.69 -13.76
CA PRO A 118 -20.76 0.15 -15.11
C PRO A 118 -21.55 1.15 -15.94
N THR A 119 -21.01 1.57 -17.09
CA THR A 119 -21.64 2.52 -18.01
C THR A 119 -22.90 1.92 -18.65
N TYR A 120 -23.86 1.46 -17.86
CA TYR A 120 -25.26 1.38 -18.22
C TYR A 120 -25.85 2.71 -17.78
N GLY A 121 -25.61 3.74 -18.57
CA GLY A 121 -26.20 5.04 -18.32
C GLY A 121 -27.70 4.86 -18.11
N PHE A 122 -28.21 5.37 -16.99
CA PHE A 122 -29.65 5.60 -16.73
C PHE A 122 -30.19 6.71 -17.66
N SER A 123 -29.76 6.72 -18.92
CA SER A 123 -30.48 7.42 -19.97
C SER A 123 -31.85 6.75 -20.06
N PRO A 124 -32.96 7.48 -19.86
CA PRO A 124 -34.28 6.92 -20.05
C PRO A 124 -34.46 6.70 -21.56
N TYR A 125 -33.99 5.56 -22.06
CA TYR A 125 -34.06 5.18 -23.48
C TYR A 125 -35.50 5.27 -24.03
N LEU A 126 -36.51 5.22 -23.16
CA LEU A 126 -37.92 5.37 -23.51
C LEU A 126 -38.40 6.84 -23.61
N LEU A 127 -37.79 7.78 -22.88
CA LEU A 127 -38.18 9.19 -22.93
C LEU A 127 -37.53 9.93 -24.11
N THR A 128 -36.36 9.48 -24.56
CA THR A 128 -35.65 10.08 -25.69
C THR A 128 -36.49 10.05 -26.98
N PRO A 129 -37.07 8.91 -27.43
CA PRO A 129 -37.93 8.88 -28.61
C PRO A 129 -39.18 9.76 -28.48
N LEU A 130 -39.82 9.78 -27.31
CA LEU A 130 -41.02 10.60 -27.07
C LEU A 130 -40.71 12.10 -27.14
N HIS A 131 -39.57 12.53 -26.63
CA HIS A 131 -39.13 13.92 -26.74
C HIS A 131 -38.84 14.30 -28.19
N GLN A 132 -38.25 13.40 -28.98
CA GLN A 132 -38.02 13.65 -30.41
C GLN A 132 -39.35 13.73 -31.19
N ILE A 133 -40.29 12.82 -30.92
CA ILE A 133 -41.63 12.87 -31.53
C ILE A 133 -42.33 14.19 -31.17
N ARG A 134 -42.30 14.61 -29.90
CA ARG A 134 -42.88 15.90 -29.48
C ARG A 134 -42.26 17.08 -30.22
N ASN A 135 -40.94 17.11 -30.38
CA ASN A 135 -40.25 18.18 -31.09
C ASN A 135 -40.62 18.22 -32.57
N VAL A 136 -40.75 17.05 -33.22
CA VAL A 136 -41.22 16.94 -34.60
C VAL A 136 -42.65 17.43 -34.73
N LEU A 137 -43.54 17.03 -33.81
CA LEU A 137 -44.93 17.52 -33.79
C LEU A 137 -44.99 19.05 -33.64
N ASN A 138 -44.24 19.62 -32.69
CA ASN A 138 -44.16 21.07 -32.51
C ASN A 138 -43.61 21.78 -33.76
N TRP A 139 -42.61 21.20 -34.43
CA TRP A 139 -42.09 21.73 -35.68
C TRP A 139 -43.14 21.71 -36.79
N ILE A 140 -43.85 20.60 -36.99
CA ILE A 140 -44.95 20.48 -37.97
C ILE A 140 -46.03 21.52 -37.67
N TRP A 141 -46.45 21.64 -36.41
CA TRP A 141 -47.41 22.66 -35.98
C TRP A 141 -46.95 24.07 -36.29
N SER A 142 -45.66 24.39 -36.06
CA SER A 142 -45.11 25.71 -36.39
C SER A 142 -45.07 26.00 -37.90
N LYS A 143 -45.08 24.97 -38.75
CA LYS A 143 -45.14 25.11 -40.22
C LYS A 143 -46.56 25.18 -40.75
N LEU A 144 -47.55 24.66 -40.01
CA LEU A 144 -48.97 24.68 -40.40
C LEU A 144 -49.73 25.87 -39.81
N ALA A 145 -49.25 26.44 -38.69
CA ALA A 145 -49.84 27.62 -38.05
C ALA A 145 -49.32 28.97 -38.62
N LEU A 146 -48.66 28.93 -39.78
CA LEU A 146 -48.11 30.08 -40.52
C LEU A 146 -48.56 30.02 -41.98
#